data_AF-A0AA38MN77-F1
#
_entry.id   AF-A0AA38MN77-F1
#
_cell.length_a   1.000
_cell.length_b   1.000
_cell.length_c   1.000
_cell.angle_alpha   90.00
_cell.angle_beta   90.00
_cell.angle_gamma   90.00
#
_symmetry.space_group_name_H-M   'P 1'
#
loop_
_entity.id
_entity.type
_entity.pdbx_description
1 polymer ?
#
loop_
_entity_poly.entity_id
_entity_poly.type
_entity_poly.pdbx_seq_one_letter_code
_entity_poly.pdbx_strand_id
1 'polypeptide(L)'
;MSVFYVLLAFVYVCRGQSDTVPCPKVLAINITGGTTDRNNSITKDGIVFEKNNYFVSNKTTFGCVCNIMPCIRKCCRAEQKMVNRRCGPRNNASMSFLIYDGIVATNITPYYEHFHLVYSKKCKRTKALINPYKDLRDTFYVQANGTLFLPHFTRKLRRPEEYCIEVFDVAGYEMKDVLSVILCLSDADLVTPPVHRLICTGRFYDV
;
A
#
# COMPACT_ATOMS: atom_id res chain seq x y z
N MET A 1 -41.19 5.61 58.87
CA MET A 1 -40.93 4.49 57.94
C MET A 1 -40.66 5.07 56.57
N SER A 2 -39.38 5.25 56.20
CA SER A 2 -39.01 5.82 54.90
C SER A 2 -38.40 4.72 54.04
N VAL A 3 -39.06 4.41 52.93
CA VAL A 3 -38.67 3.36 51.97
C VAL A 3 -37.76 4.00 50.91
N PHE A 4 -36.48 3.61 50.89
CA PHE A 4 -35.54 4.00 49.85
C PHE A 4 -35.67 3.08 48.64
N TYR A 5 -36.12 3.61 47.51
CA TYR A 5 -36.13 2.92 46.22
C TYR A 5 -34.72 2.96 45.61
N VAL A 6 -34.06 1.80 45.51
CA VAL A 6 -32.79 1.65 44.80
C VAL A 6 -33.08 1.40 43.32
N LEU A 7 -32.87 2.42 42.49
CA LEU A 7 -32.93 2.32 41.03
C LEU A 7 -31.66 1.62 40.51
N LEU A 8 -31.78 0.33 40.17
CA LEU A 8 -30.76 -0.42 39.44
C LEU A 8 -30.75 0.00 37.96
N ALA A 9 -29.81 0.88 37.59
CA ALA A 9 -29.55 1.22 36.20
C ALA A 9 -28.73 0.11 35.53
N PHE A 10 -29.39 -0.70 34.68
CA PHE A 10 -28.72 -1.66 33.80
C PHE A 10 -28.00 -0.91 32.68
N VAL A 11 -26.69 -0.71 32.82
CA VAL A 11 -25.83 -0.21 31.74
C VAL A 11 -25.62 -1.32 30.72
N TYR A 12 -26.40 -1.32 29.64
CA TYR A 12 -26.17 -2.20 28.49
C TYR A 12 -24.91 -1.76 27.75
N VAL A 13 -23.80 -2.44 28.00
CA VAL A 13 -22.58 -2.31 27.20
C VAL A 13 -22.79 -3.08 25.89
N CYS A 14 -23.24 -2.39 24.84
CA CYS A 14 -23.21 -2.93 23.49
C CYS A 14 -21.74 -3.12 23.06
N ARG A 15 -21.20 -4.32 23.24
CA ARG A 15 -19.94 -4.73 22.60
C ARG A 15 -20.21 -4.89 21.10
N GLY A 16 -20.08 -3.80 20.35
CA GLY A 16 -19.96 -3.88 18.91
C GLY A 16 -18.67 -4.62 18.57
N GLN A 17 -18.76 -5.90 18.23
CA GLN A 17 -17.66 -6.65 17.66
C GLN A 17 -17.45 -6.10 16.24
N SER A 18 -16.64 -5.06 16.13
CA SER A 18 -16.13 -4.62 14.84
C SER A 18 -15.26 -5.75 14.34
N ASP A 19 -15.73 -6.51 13.35
CA ASP A 19 -14.89 -7.41 12.59
C ASP A 19 -13.77 -6.57 11.99
N THR A 20 -12.63 -6.54 12.67
CA THR A 20 -11.48 -5.74 12.27
C THR A 20 -10.94 -6.35 11.01
N VAL A 21 -11.18 -5.70 9.87
CA VAL A 21 -10.62 -6.11 8.58
C VAL A 21 -9.09 -6.16 8.72
N PRO A 22 -8.44 -7.32 8.50
CA PRO A 22 -7.05 -7.54 8.90
C PRO A 22 -6.02 -6.72 8.11
N CYS A 23 -6.39 -6.24 6.93
CA CYS A 23 -5.60 -5.30 6.16
C CYS A 23 -6.46 -4.46 5.21
N PRO A 24 -5.97 -3.29 4.75
CA PRO A 24 -6.64 -2.52 3.72
C PRO A 24 -6.82 -3.31 2.41
N LYS A 25 -7.99 -3.19 1.77
CA LYS A 25 -8.28 -3.87 0.49
C LYS A 25 -7.29 -3.57 -0.64
N VAL A 26 -6.56 -2.45 -0.59
CA VAL A 26 -5.51 -2.11 -1.57
C VAL A 26 -4.25 -2.98 -1.47
N LEU A 27 -4.08 -3.69 -0.35
CA LEU A 27 -3.02 -4.67 -0.11
C LEU A 27 -3.52 -6.11 -0.13
N ALA A 28 -4.83 -6.31 -0.24
CA ALA A 28 -5.42 -7.62 -0.17
C ALA A 28 -5.49 -8.27 -1.57
N ILE A 29 -5.11 -9.53 -1.66
CA ILE A 29 -5.15 -10.31 -2.91
C ILE A 29 -6.37 -11.23 -2.91
N ASN A 30 -6.92 -11.53 -4.09
CA ASN A 30 -8.05 -12.45 -4.19
C ASN A 30 -7.56 -13.89 -4.03
N ILE A 31 -7.99 -14.56 -2.95
CA ILE A 31 -7.67 -15.96 -2.65
C ILE A 31 -8.90 -16.88 -2.79
N THR A 32 -9.92 -16.42 -3.48
CA THR A 32 -11.13 -17.23 -3.76
C THR A 32 -10.75 -18.49 -4.51
N GLY A 33 -11.33 -19.63 -4.09
CA GLY A 33 -10.98 -20.95 -4.64
C GLY A 33 -9.63 -21.48 -4.16
N GLY A 34 -9.05 -20.94 -3.07
CA GLY A 34 -8.00 -21.60 -2.32
C GLY A 34 -8.50 -22.85 -1.59
N THR A 35 -7.59 -23.72 -1.17
CA THR A 35 -7.92 -24.94 -0.42
C THR A 35 -8.02 -24.63 1.06
N THR A 36 -9.17 -24.94 1.67
CA THR A 36 -9.39 -24.73 3.11
C THR A 36 -9.00 -25.99 3.89
N ASP A 37 -8.21 -25.83 4.94
CA ASP A 37 -7.87 -26.93 5.85
C ASP A 37 -8.88 -27.08 7.01
N ARG A 38 -8.61 -28.03 7.93
CA ARG A 38 -9.45 -28.25 9.12
C ARG A 38 -9.44 -27.09 10.12
N ASN A 39 -8.42 -26.24 10.08
CA ASN A 39 -8.23 -25.09 10.96
C ASN A 39 -8.85 -23.80 10.38
N ASN A 40 -9.56 -23.90 9.26
CA ASN A 40 -10.06 -22.76 8.48
C ASN A 40 -8.95 -21.84 7.94
N SER A 41 -7.72 -22.34 7.80
CA SER A 41 -6.70 -21.67 7.00
C SER A 41 -6.99 -21.91 5.52
N ILE A 42 -6.61 -20.96 4.67
CA ILE A 42 -6.79 -21.07 3.21
C ILE A 42 -5.41 -21.09 2.57
N THR A 43 -5.11 -22.12 1.78
CA THR A 43 -3.88 -22.17 0.99
C THR A 43 -4.17 -21.75 -0.45
N LYS A 44 -3.40 -20.79 -0.98
CA LYS A 44 -3.47 -20.35 -2.37
C LYS A 44 -2.08 -20.01 -2.88
N ASP A 45 -1.71 -20.56 -4.04
CA ASP A 45 -0.42 -20.32 -4.71
C ASP A 45 0.78 -20.59 -3.78
N GLY A 46 0.67 -21.63 -2.94
CA GLY A 46 1.70 -22.03 -1.97
C GLY A 46 1.74 -21.20 -0.68
N ILE A 47 0.89 -20.18 -0.53
CA ILE A 47 0.83 -19.33 0.67
C ILE A 47 -0.35 -19.75 1.54
N VAL A 48 -0.10 -19.94 2.84
CA VAL A 48 -1.12 -20.29 3.84
C VAL A 48 -1.62 -19.02 4.53
N PHE A 49 -2.92 -18.75 4.40
CA PHE A 49 -3.62 -17.64 5.04
C PHE A 49 -4.38 -18.14 6.26
N GLU A 50 -3.82 -17.91 7.45
CA GLU A 50 -4.51 -18.15 8.72
C GLU A 50 -5.77 -17.28 8.85
N LYS A 51 -6.66 -17.63 9.79
CA LYS A 51 -7.97 -16.98 9.96
C LYS A 51 -7.90 -15.47 10.16
N ASN A 52 -6.83 -14.97 10.79
CA ASN A 52 -6.56 -13.56 11.03
C ASN A 52 -5.91 -12.84 9.82
N ASN A 53 -5.59 -13.56 8.74
CA ASN A 53 -4.90 -13.04 7.56
C ASN A 53 -5.80 -13.03 6.31
N TYR A 54 -7.10 -13.27 6.45
CA TYR A 54 -8.04 -13.09 5.35
C TYR A 54 -9.40 -12.58 5.83
N PHE A 55 -10.18 -12.04 4.90
CA PHE A 55 -11.56 -11.61 5.15
C PHE A 55 -12.42 -11.85 3.92
N VAL A 56 -13.74 -11.94 4.11
CA VAL A 56 -14.69 -12.11 3.01
C VAL A 56 -15.43 -10.80 2.79
N SER A 57 -15.49 -10.35 1.54
CA SER A 57 -16.23 -9.15 1.14
C SER A 57 -16.89 -9.40 -0.21
N ASN A 58 -18.22 -9.24 -0.29
CA ASN A 58 -19.01 -9.47 -1.50
C ASN A 58 -18.73 -10.84 -2.16
N LYS A 59 -18.83 -11.92 -1.37
CA LYS A 59 -18.55 -13.32 -1.80
C LYS A 59 -17.13 -13.58 -2.31
N THR A 60 -16.23 -12.59 -2.22
CA THR A 60 -14.82 -12.73 -2.57
C THR A 60 -14.01 -12.86 -1.30
N THR A 61 -13.11 -13.85 -1.26
CA THR A 61 -12.18 -14.02 -0.13
C THR A 61 -10.87 -13.31 -0.45
N PHE A 62 -10.44 -12.43 0.44
CA PHE A 62 -9.25 -11.59 0.29
C PHE A 62 -8.20 -11.96 1.33
N GLY A 63 -6.98 -12.26 0.88
CA GLY A 63 -5.83 -12.56 1.74
C GLY A 63 -4.91 -11.34 1.93
N CYS A 64 -4.43 -11.15 3.16
CA CYS A 64 -3.52 -10.11 3.58
C CYS A 64 -2.08 -10.59 3.55
N VAL A 65 -1.53 -10.78 2.35
CA VAL A 65 -0.20 -11.38 2.15
C VAL A 65 0.92 -10.60 2.86
N CYS A 66 0.78 -9.28 2.98
CA CYS A 66 1.72 -8.40 3.66
C CYS A 66 1.85 -8.66 5.18
N ASN A 67 0.89 -9.36 5.80
CA ASN A 67 0.97 -9.77 7.20
C ASN A 67 1.81 -11.04 7.38
N ILE A 68 2.04 -11.79 6.29
CA ILE A 68 2.71 -13.10 6.28
C ILE A 68 4.17 -12.95 5.84
N MET A 69 4.44 -12.06 4.88
CA MET A 69 5.77 -11.81 4.33
C MET A 69 5.92 -10.37 3.85
N PRO A 70 7.17 -9.88 3.68
CA PRO A 70 7.41 -8.55 3.12
C PRO A 70 6.69 -8.40 1.78
N CYS A 71 6.02 -7.27 1.62
CA CYS A 71 5.32 -6.96 0.38
C CYS A 71 5.57 -5.52 -0.03
N ILE A 72 5.44 -5.26 -1.32
CA ILE A 72 5.38 -3.90 -1.86
C ILE A 72 4.21 -3.79 -2.82
N ARG A 73 3.72 -2.56 -2.98
CA ARG A 73 2.62 -2.28 -3.89
C ARG A 73 3.13 -1.71 -5.20
N LYS A 74 2.93 -2.44 -6.29
CA LYS A 74 3.11 -1.92 -7.65
C LYS A 74 1.86 -1.19 -8.12
N CYS A 75 2.06 -0.10 -8.88
CA CYS A 75 0.92 0.66 -9.41
C CYS A 75 0.19 -0.10 -10.53
N CYS A 76 0.94 -0.79 -11.39
CA CYS A 76 0.43 -1.52 -12.54
C CYS A 76 0.63 -3.02 -12.39
N ARG A 77 -0.10 -3.83 -13.16
CA ARG A 77 0.01 -5.31 -13.10
C ARG A 77 1.39 -5.78 -13.56
N ALA A 78 1.63 -7.09 -13.43
CA ALA A 78 2.78 -7.74 -14.07
C ALA A 78 2.88 -7.35 -15.56
N GLU A 79 4.11 -7.18 -16.05
CA GLU A 79 4.41 -6.75 -17.43
C GLU A 79 3.80 -5.41 -17.88
N GLN A 80 3.46 -4.55 -16.92
CA GLN A 80 3.00 -3.18 -17.19
C GLN A 80 3.92 -2.14 -16.56
N LYS A 81 3.86 -0.91 -17.10
CA LYS A 81 4.50 0.29 -16.55
C LYS A 81 3.51 1.46 -16.60
N MET A 82 3.84 2.57 -15.93
CA MET A 82 3.01 3.77 -15.98
C MET A 82 3.36 4.59 -17.22
N VAL A 83 2.47 4.62 -18.22
CA VAL A 83 2.60 5.43 -19.43
C VAL A 83 1.53 6.51 -19.43
N ASN A 84 1.92 7.79 -19.46
CA ASN A 84 0.98 8.92 -19.49
C ASN A 84 -0.17 8.79 -18.47
N ARG A 85 0.16 8.41 -17.23
CA ARG A 85 -0.77 8.21 -16.09
C ARG A 85 -1.69 6.99 -16.18
N ARG A 86 -1.52 6.12 -17.19
CA ARG A 86 -2.22 4.84 -17.35
C ARG A 86 -1.26 3.67 -17.29
N CYS A 87 -1.78 2.49 -16.94
CA CYS A 87 -0.99 1.28 -17.02
C CYS A 87 -0.97 0.81 -18.47
N GLY A 88 0.23 0.76 -19.06
CA GLY A 88 0.46 0.31 -20.42
C GLY A 88 1.47 -0.84 -20.47
N PRO A 89 1.59 -1.52 -21.62
CA PRO A 89 2.59 -2.58 -21.81
C PRO A 89 4.02 -2.13 -21.52
N ARG A 90 4.79 -3.01 -20.91
CA ARG A 90 6.21 -2.83 -20.62
C ARG A 90 7.02 -3.36 -21.81
N ASN A 91 7.32 -2.49 -22.76
CA ASN A 91 7.93 -2.92 -24.02
C ASN A 91 9.44 -3.20 -23.95
N ASN A 92 10.13 -3.18 -22.79
CA ASN A 92 11.54 -3.62 -22.61
C ASN A 92 12.16 -3.30 -21.22
N ALA A 93 11.53 -2.47 -20.38
CA ALA A 93 12.15 -2.06 -19.11
C ALA A 93 11.80 -3.03 -17.97
N SER A 94 12.76 -3.81 -17.45
CA SER A 94 12.58 -4.53 -16.18
C SER A 94 12.62 -3.54 -15.02
N MET A 95 11.72 -3.69 -14.03
CA MET A 95 11.77 -2.88 -12.82
C MET A 95 12.90 -3.46 -11.99
N SER A 96 13.87 -2.64 -11.61
CA SER A 96 14.94 -3.06 -10.70
C SER A 96 15.20 -1.94 -9.73
N PHE A 97 15.36 -2.28 -8.46
CA PHE A 97 15.68 -1.33 -7.40
C PHE A 97 16.42 -2.04 -6.28
N LEU A 98 17.24 -1.27 -5.56
CA LEU A 98 17.96 -1.72 -4.39
C LEU A 98 17.05 -1.68 -3.16
N ILE A 99 17.30 -2.61 -2.24
CA ILE A 99 16.67 -2.64 -0.93
C ILE A 99 17.64 -2.00 0.07
N TYR A 100 17.12 -1.17 0.97
CA TYR A 100 17.91 -0.37 1.90
C TYR A 100 17.59 -0.69 3.36
N ASP A 101 18.56 -0.44 4.24
CA ASP A 101 18.37 -0.22 5.67
C ASP A 101 18.68 1.26 5.96
N GLY A 102 17.62 2.04 6.18
CA GLY A 102 17.67 3.50 6.14
C GLY A 102 18.08 3.99 4.75
N ILE A 103 19.35 4.41 4.62
CA ILE A 103 19.96 4.90 3.37
C ILE A 103 21.10 4.00 2.87
N VAL A 104 21.42 2.93 3.59
CA VAL A 104 22.50 2.00 3.24
C VAL A 104 21.93 0.87 2.39
N ALA A 105 22.47 0.66 1.19
CA ALA A 105 22.03 -0.43 0.33
C ALA A 105 22.38 -1.78 0.96
N THR A 106 21.45 -2.73 0.88
CA THR A 106 21.63 -4.11 1.34
C THR A 106 22.08 -5.00 0.18
N ASN A 107 22.56 -6.20 0.50
CA ASN A 107 22.90 -7.23 -0.49
C ASN A 107 21.68 -8.04 -0.95
N ILE A 108 20.45 -7.61 -0.62
CA ILE A 108 19.24 -8.32 -0.97
C ILE A 108 18.91 -8.02 -2.43
N THR A 109 19.25 -8.96 -3.30
CA THR A 109 18.90 -8.95 -4.72
C THR A 109 18.61 -10.36 -5.18
N PRO A 110 17.61 -10.57 -6.05
CA PRO A 110 16.71 -9.57 -6.65
C PRO A 110 15.46 -9.27 -5.79
N TYR A 111 14.87 -8.08 -5.94
CA TYR A 111 13.73 -7.65 -5.12
C TYR A 111 12.50 -8.57 -5.20
N TYR A 112 12.29 -9.25 -6.33
CA TYR A 112 11.13 -10.11 -6.56
C TYR A 112 11.20 -11.43 -5.80
N GLU A 113 12.38 -11.82 -5.31
CA GLU A 113 12.55 -12.96 -4.40
C GLU A 113 12.28 -12.56 -2.95
N HIS A 114 12.43 -11.28 -2.62
CA HIS A 114 12.27 -10.77 -1.26
C HIS A 114 10.86 -10.26 -0.96
N PHE A 115 10.18 -9.67 -1.95
CA PHE A 115 8.85 -9.10 -1.76
C PHE A 115 7.76 -9.83 -2.54
N HIS A 116 6.62 -10.05 -1.89
CA HIS A 116 5.38 -10.30 -2.60
C HIS A 116 4.86 -9.00 -3.25
N LEU A 117 4.51 -9.06 -4.54
CA LEU A 117 4.02 -7.89 -5.28
C LEU A 117 2.50 -7.83 -5.25
N VAL A 118 1.95 -6.76 -4.68
CA VAL A 118 0.52 -6.46 -4.74
C VAL A 118 0.26 -5.35 -5.75
N TYR A 119 -0.82 -5.45 -6.53
CA TYR A 119 -1.07 -4.56 -7.66
C TYR A 119 -2.27 -3.65 -7.41
N SER A 120 -2.04 -2.34 -7.26
CA SER A 120 -3.11 -1.35 -7.17
C SER A 120 -2.60 0.10 -7.23
N LYS A 121 -3.13 0.89 -8.17
CA LYS A 121 -2.97 2.35 -8.26
C LYS A 121 -3.93 3.14 -7.34
N LYS A 122 -4.83 2.47 -6.63
CA LYS A 122 -5.90 3.15 -5.88
C LYS A 122 -5.34 3.85 -4.64
N CYS A 123 -5.82 5.06 -4.38
CA CYS A 123 -5.63 5.78 -3.13
C CYS A 123 -7.01 6.21 -2.64
N LYS A 124 -7.20 6.31 -1.32
CA LYS A 124 -8.48 6.75 -0.75
C LYS A 124 -8.80 8.22 -1.08
N ARG A 125 -7.76 9.03 -1.30
CA ARG A 125 -7.83 10.49 -1.44
C ARG A 125 -6.85 10.99 -2.51
N THR A 126 -6.03 11.98 -2.14
CA THR A 126 -5.09 12.67 -3.02
C THR A 126 -3.86 11.82 -3.30
N LYS A 127 -3.31 12.01 -4.50
CA LYS A 127 -2.10 11.35 -4.98
C LYS A 127 -1.03 12.39 -5.26
N ALA A 128 0.22 12.04 -4.99
CA ALA A 128 1.39 12.81 -5.37
C ALA A 128 2.37 11.91 -6.11
N LEU A 129 2.83 12.35 -7.28
CA LEU A 129 3.93 11.71 -7.98
C LEU A 129 5.24 12.36 -7.50
N ILE A 130 6.17 11.53 -7.06
CA ILE A 130 7.51 11.95 -6.69
C ILE A 130 8.42 11.89 -7.93
N ASN A 131 9.40 12.79 -8.05
CA ASN A 131 10.38 12.77 -9.14
C ASN A 131 11.81 13.04 -8.62
N PRO A 132 12.54 12.00 -8.16
CA PRO A 132 13.89 12.17 -7.61
C PRO A 132 14.92 12.65 -8.64
N TYR A 133 14.63 12.52 -9.95
CA TYR A 133 15.51 13.01 -11.01
C TYR A 133 15.44 14.52 -11.18
N LYS A 134 14.32 15.14 -10.79
CA LYS A 134 14.08 16.58 -10.92
C LYS A 134 14.29 17.35 -9.62
N ASP A 135 14.04 16.70 -8.48
CA ASP A 135 14.19 17.32 -7.17
C ASP A 135 14.83 16.32 -6.19
N LEU A 136 15.99 16.66 -5.62
CA LEU A 136 16.66 15.78 -4.66
C LEU A 136 15.84 15.58 -3.37
N ARG A 137 14.90 16.48 -3.07
CA ARG A 137 13.98 16.31 -1.93
C ARG A 137 12.96 15.20 -2.15
N ASP A 138 12.79 14.78 -3.39
CA ASP A 138 11.94 13.67 -3.81
C ASP A 138 12.68 12.30 -3.74
N THR A 139 13.88 12.25 -3.15
CA THR A 139 14.60 10.99 -2.93
C THR A 139 13.82 10.04 -2.02
N PHE A 140 13.83 8.75 -2.35
CA PHE A 140 13.19 7.70 -1.56
C PHE A 140 14.03 6.41 -1.54
N TYR A 141 13.81 5.58 -0.52
CA TYR A 141 14.48 4.30 -0.34
C TYR A 141 13.49 3.20 0.05
N VAL A 142 13.46 2.09 -0.68
CA VAL A 142 12.62 0.93 -0.36
C VAL A 142 13.31 0.11 0.73
N GLN A 143 12.65 -0.03 1.88
CA GLN A 143 13.19 -0.74 3.04
C GLN A 143 12.90 -2.24 2.95
N ALA A 144 13.69 -3.08 3.63
CA ALA A 144 13.54 -4.53 3.62
C ALA A 144 12.16 -5.04 4.11
N ASN A 145 11.43 -4.28 4.91
CA ASN A 145 10.06 -4.62 5.33
C ASN A 145 8.97 -4.12 4.35
N GLY A 146 9.35 -3.52 3.22
CA GLY A 146 8.44 -2.96 2.23
C GLY A 146 7.97 -1.54 2.54
N THR A 147 8.39 -0.94 3.65
CA THR A 147 8.15 0.49 3.89
C THR A 147 8.99 1.35 2.96
N LEU A 148 8.50 2.55 2.67
CA LEU A 148 9.20 3.56 1.89
C LEU A 148 9.76 4.63 2.84
N PHE A 149 11.07 4.85 2.80
CA PHE A 149 11.74 5.90 3.53
C PHE A 149 11.94 7.14 2.64
N LEU A 150 11.50 8.29 3.15
CA LEU A 150 11.47 9.60 2.49
C LEU A 150 12.19 10.62 3.40
N PRO A 151 13.53 10.76 3.30
CA PRO A 151 14.32 11.52 4.28
C PRO A 151 13.93 12.99 4.40
N HIS A 152 13.40 13.59 3.35
CA HIS A 152 13.08 15.03 3.27
C HIS A 152 11.60 15.35 3.53
N PHE A 153 10.77 14.34 3.84
CA PHE A 153 9.36 14.53 4.16
C PHE A 153 9.15 14.59 5.67
N THR A 154 8.18 15.38 6.14
CA THR A 154 7.81 15.42 7.56
C THR A 154 7.48 14.03 8.09
N ARG A 155 6.64 13.29 7.35
CA ARG A 155 6.42 11.86 7.60
C ARG A 155 7.35 11.04 6.72
N LYS A 156 8.46 10.63 7.32
CA LYS A 156 9.57 9.94 6.66
C LYS A 156 9.27 8.50 6.27
N LEU A 157 8.33 7.82 6.92
CA LEU A 157 8.01 6.43 6.63
C LEU A 157 6.60 6.30 6.06
N ARG A 158 6.46 5.53 4.98
CA ARG A 158 5.17 5.17 4.37
C ARG A 158 5.04 3.66 4.31
N ARG A 159 3.88 3.17 4.72
CA ARG A 159 3.57 1.74 4.60
C ARG A 159 3.12 1.38 3.18
N PRO A 160 3.16 0.10 2.76
CA PRO A 160 2.76 -0.32 1.40
C PRO A 160 1.36 0.15 0.97
N GLU A 161 0.41 0.34 1.88
CA GLU A 161 -0.94 0.85 1.58
C GLU A 161 -0.94 2.33 1.19
N GLU A 162 0.14 3.05 1.45
CA GLU A 162 0.26 4.51 1.32
C GLU A 162 1.09 4.94 0.13
N TYR A 163 1.67 4.02 -0.62
CA TYR A 163 2.36 4.32 -1.87
C TYR A 163 2.17 3.20 -2.88
N CYS A 164 2.38 3.47 -4.16
CA CYS A 164 2.69 2.42 -5.12
C CYS A 164 3.94 2.82 -5.92
N ILE A 165 4.79 1.83 -6.21
CA ILE A 165 6.04 2.01 -6.96
C ILE A 165 5.88 1.50 -8.38
N GLU A 166 6.47 2.18 -9.36
CA GLU A 166 6.45 1.73 -10.76
C GLU A 166 7.57 2.40 -11.59
N VAL A 167 7.80 1.88 -12.79
CA VAL A 167 8.55 2.59 -13.83
C VAL A 167 7.61 3.54 -14.57
N PHE A 168 7.99 4.82 -14.66
CA PHE A 168 7.20 5.90 -15.22
C PHE A 168 7.77 6.41 -16.54
N ASP A 169 6.87 6.55 -17.50
CA ASP A 169 7.05 7.14 -18.82
C ASP A 169 5.95 8.20 -19.01
N VAL A 170 6.23 9.42 -18.52
CA VAL A 170 5.25 10.51 -18.45
C VAL A 170 5.89 11.79 -18.98
N ALA A 171 5.60 12.11 -20.24
CA ALA A 171 6.19 13.24 -20.96
C ALA A 171 6.01 14.57 -20.23
N GLY A 172 4.82 14.83 -19.65
CA GLY A 172 4.54 16.07 -18.92
C GLY A 172 5.34 16.28 -17.62
N TYR A 173 6.08 15.26 -17.16
CA TYR A 173 6.98 15.35 -16.00
C TYR A 173 8.44 15.06 -16.36
N GLU A 174 8.76 14.97 -17.66
CA GLU A 174 10.12 14.67 -18.15
C GLU A 174 10.66 13.33 -17.61
N MET A 175 9.75 12.36 -17.38
CA MET A 175 10.10 11.02 -16.90
C MET A 175 10.06 10.04 -18.06
N LYS A 176 11.18 9.38 -18.35
CA LYS A 176 11.28 8.31 -19.34
C LYS A 176 11.99 7.11 -18.73
N ASP A 177 11.24 6.03 -18.52
CA ASP A 177 11.71 4.79 -17.89
C ASP A 177 12.35 5.01 -16.51
N VAL A 178 11.75 5.92 -15.73
CA VAL A 178 12.22 6.31 -14.40
C VAL A 178 11.48 5.52 -13.32
N LEU A 179 12.21 4.82 -12.45
CA LEU A 179 11.62 4.26 -11.23
C LEU A 179 11.16 5.40 -10.31
N SER A 180 9.88 5.39 -9.94
CA SER A 180 9.35 6.34 -8.97
C SER A 180 8.16 5.79 -8.19
N VAL A 181 7.57 6.64 -7.36
CA VAL A 181 6.45 6.33 -6.47
C VAL A 181 5.31 7.32 -6.64
N ILE A 182 4.08 6.81 -6.55
CA ILE A 182 2.89 7.61 -6.24
C ILE A 182 2.62 7.45 -4.76
N LEU A 183 2.63 8.56 -4.02
CA LEU A 183 2.16 8.61 -2.64
C LEU A 183 0.65 8.82 -2.57
N CYS A 184 -0.01 8.11 -1.65
CA CYS A 184 -1.35 8.41 -1.19
C CYS A 184 -1.25 9.36 0.00
N LEU A 185 -1.69 10.61 -0.18
CA LEU A 185 -1.60 11.63 0.86
C LEU A 185 -2.79 11.54 1.83
N SER A 186 -2.49 11.76 3.11
CA SER A 186 -3.45 11.90 4.21
C SER A 186 -3.65 13.38 4.56
N ASP A 187 -4.66 13.70 5.38
CA ASP A 187 -4.93 15.10 5.77
C ASP A 187 -3.74 15.74 6.50
N ALA A 188 -3.02 14.95 7.30
CA ALA A 188 -1.79 15.39 7.96
C ALA A 188 -0.68 15.82 6.98
N ASP A 189 -0.65 15.24 5.76
CA ASP A 189 0.34 15.59 4.73
C ASP A 189 0.00 16.90 4.01
N LEU A 190 -1.25 17.35 4.08
CA LEU A 190 -1.74 18.56 3.40
C LEU A 190 -1.56 19.82 4.26
N VAL A 191 -1.35 19.67 5.56
CA VAL A 191 -1.31 20.79 6.52
C VAL A 191 0.12 21.27 6.81
N THR A 192 1.16 20.54 6.38
CA THR A 192 2.56 20.91 6.65
C THR A 192 3.17 21.77 5.53
N PRO A 193 3.67 22.99 5.79
CA PRO A 193 4.49 23.74 4.84
C PRO A 193 5.97 23.28 4.87
N PRO A 194 6.70 23.26 3.74
CA PRO A 194 6.31 23.61 2.39
C PRO A 194 6.04 22.35 1.55
N VAL A 195 4.90 21.70 1.76
CA VAL A 195 4.27 20.86 0.70
C VAL A 195 3.62 21.79 -0.35
N HIS A 196 4.22 22.95 -0.62
CA HIS A 196 3.72 23.97 -1.55
C HIS A 196 3.88 23.59 -3.04
N ARG A 197 4.24 22.35 -3.35
CA ARG A 197 4.40 21.85 -4.74
C ARG A 197 3.81 20.47 -5.02
N LEU A 198 3.16 19.81 -4.06
CA LEU A 198 2.59 18.45 -4.27
C LEU A 198 1.09 18.46 -4.55
N ILE A 199 0.46 19.63 -4.69
CA ILE A 199 -0.89 19.71 -5.24
C ILE A 199 -0.78 19.51 -6.75
N CYS A 200 -0.97 18.27 -7.19
CA CYS A 200 -1.48 18.04 -8.52
C CYS A 200 -2.87 18.72 -8.60
N THR A 201 -2.92 20.00 -8.94
CA THR A 201 -4.08 20.63 -9.60
C THR A 201 -4.15 20.03 -11.01
N GLY A 202 -4.46 18.75 -11.03
CA GLY A 202 -4.47 17.90 -12.21
C GLY A 202 -5.11 16.61 -11.74
N ARG A 203 -6.43 16.70 -11.49
CA ARG A 203 -7.30 15.59 -11.12
C ARG A 203 -6.82 14.31 -11.81
N PHE A 204 -6.21 13.40 -11.05
CA PHE A 204 -6.13 11.99 -11.41
C PHE A 204 -7.56 11.47 -11.31
N TYR A 205 -8.40 11.80 -12.29
CA TYR A 205 -9.67 11.12 -12.44
C TYR A 205 -9.37 9.69 -12.86
N ASP A 206 -9.87 8.75 -12.07
CA ASP A 206 -10.07 7.39 -12.51
C ASP A 206 -11.02 7.47 -13.72
N VAL A 207 -10.46 7.21 -14.90
CA VAL A 207 -11.19 6.67 -16.06
C VAL A 207 -10.64 5.28 -16.28
#